data_AF-Q9M5K2-F1
#
_entry.id   AF-Q9M5K2-F1
#
_cell.length_a   1.000
_cell.length_b   1.000
_cell.length_c   1.000
_cell.angle_alpha   90.00
_cell.angle_beta   90.00
_cell.angle_gamma   90.00
#
_symmetry.space_group_name_H-M   'P 1'
#
loop_
_entity.id
_entity.type
_entity.pdbx_description
1 polymer ?
#
loop_
_entity_poly.entity_id
_entity_poly.type
_entity_poly.pdbx_seq_one_letter_code
_entity_poly.pdbx_strand_id
1 'polypeptide(L)'
;MAMASLARRKAYFLTRNISNSPTDAFRFSFSLTRGFASSGSDDNDVVIIGGGPGGYVAAIKAAQLGLKTTCIEKRGALGGTCLNVGCIPSKALLHSSHMYHEAKHVFANHGVKVSSVEVDLPAMLAQKDTAVKNLTRGVEGLFKKNKVNYVKGYGKFLSPSEVSVDTIDGENVVVKGKHIIVATGSDVKSLPGITIDEKKIVSSTGALSLTEIPKKLIVIGAGYIGLEMGSVWGRLGSEVTVVEFAADIVPAMDGEIRKQFQRSLEKQKMKFMLKTKVVGVDSSGDGVKLIVEPAEGGEQTTLEADVVLVSAGRTPFTSGLDLEKIGVETDKGGRILVNERFSTNVSGVYAIGDVIPGPMLAHKAEEDGVACVEFIAGKHGHVDYDKVPGVVYTYPEVASVGKTEEQLKKEGVSYNVGKFPFMANSRAKAIDTAEGMVKILADKETDKILGVHIMSPNAGELIHEAVLAINYDASSEDIARVCHAHPTMSEAIKEAAMATYDKPIHM
;
A
#
# COMPACT_ATOMS: atom_id res chain seq x y z
N MET A 1 32.97 -36.05 -26.33
CA MET A 1 33.71 -34.78 -26.54
C MET A 1 33.10 -33.77 -25.57
N ALA A 2 33.82 -33.09 -24.67
CA ALA A 2 35.28 -33.08 -24.39
C ALA A 2 35.67 -33.99 -23.19
N MET A 3 36.80 -33.72 -22.50
CA MET A 3 37.47 -34.61 -21.51
C MET A 3 37.83 -33.94 -20.16
N ALA A 4 37.93 -34.77 -19.10
CA ALA A 4 38.83 -34.79 -17.92
C ALA A 4 39.44 -33.49 -17.30
N SER A 5 39.54 -33.35 -15.96
CA SER A 5 40.71 -33.77 -15.12
C SER A 5 40.67 -33.07 -13.71
N LEU A 6 41.47 -33.26 -12.63
CA LEU A 6 42.53 -34.24 -12.23
C LEU A 6 42.81 -34.28 -10.68
N ALA A 7 42.58 -35.43 -10.02
CA ALA A 7 43.33 -35.98 -8.85
C ALA A 7 43.44 -35.29 -7.43
N ARG A 8 44.21 -35.93 -6.52
CA ARG A 8 44.22 -35.85 -5.02
C ARG A 8 45.63 -35.66 -4.38
N ARG A 9 45.68 -35.31 -3.07
CA ARG A 9 46.77 -35.59 -2.06
C ARG A 9 46.09 -36.18 -0.79
N LYS A 10 46.56 -37.19 0.00
CA LYS A 10 47.83 -37.52 0.73
C LYS A 10 48.11 -36.60 1.95
N ALA A 11 48.53 -37.03 3.16
CA ALA A 11 48.87 -38.34 3.80
C ALA A 11 48.85 -38.19 5.37
N TYR A 12 48.37 -39.12 6.23
CA TYR A 12 48.96 -40.34 6.88
C TYR A 12 49.80 -40.13 8.20
N PHE A 13 49.93 -41.19 9.04
CA PHE A 13 50.60 -41.35 10.38
C PHE A 13 49.77 -41.03 11.66
N LEU A 14 50.03 -41.59 12.86
CA LEU A 14 50.29 -42.99 13.35
C LEU A 14 50.18 -43.04 14.90
N THR A 15 50.04 -44.20 15.55
CA THR A 15 49.64 -44.38 16.97
C THR A 15 50.75 -44.83 17.94
N ARG A 16 50.61 -44.51 19.25
CA ARG A 16 51.26 -45.23 20.36
C ARG A 16 50.57 -44.98 21.73
N ASN A 17 50.60 -45.99 22.62
CA ASN A 17 50.05 -45.95 24.00
C ASN A 17 51.18 -45.85 25.06
N ILE A 18 50.84 -45.47 26.31
CA ILE A 18 51.24 -46.08 27.61
C ILE A 18 50.61 -45.29 28.79
N SER A 19 50.66 -45.80 30.03
CA SER A 19 49.70 -45.53 31.14
C SER A 19 50.31 -45.02 32.47
N ASN A 20 49.42 -44.82 33.47
CA ASN A 20 49.66 -44.54 34.92
C ASN A 20 49.98 -43.06 35.25
N SER A 21 49.60 -42.47 36.40
CA SER A 21 48.86 -42.93 37.61
C SER A 21 48.12 -41.74 38.31
N PRO A 22 47.13 -41.98 39.21
CA PRO A 22 46.35 -40.91 39.86
C PRO A 22 46.66 -40.68 41.36
N THR A 23 46.54 -39.44 41.85
CA THR A 23 46.26 -39.07 43.26
C THR A 23 45.61 -37.69 43.39
N ASP A 24 44.59 -37.61 44.24
CA ASP A 24 43.90 -36.48 44.90
C ASP A 24 44.37 -35.02 44.73
N ALA A 25 43.42 -34.11 44.44
CA ALA A 25 43.12 -32.95 45.30
C ALA A 25 41.78 -32.23 44.96
N PHE A 26 40.96 -32.00 45.99
CA PHE A 26 39.98 -30.91 46.21
C PHE A 26 39.07 -30.36 45.08
N ARG A 27 37.79 -30.79 45.16
CA ARG A 27 36.59 -29.93 45.33
C ARG A 27 36.54 -28.55 44.62
N PHE A 28 35.71 -28.45 43.60
CA PHE A 28 34.41 -27.74 43.73
C PHE A 28 33.46 -28.19 42.61
N SER A 29 32.20 -28.49 42.95
CA SER A 29 31.15 -28.81 41.98
C SER A 29 30.10 -27.72 41.96
N PHE A 30 30.09 -26.89 40.90
CA PHE A 30 29.02 -25.95 40.64
C PHE A 30 28.10 -26.51 39.55
N SER A 31 26.90 -26.94 39.96
CA SER A 31 25.84 -27.31 39.02
C SER A 31 25.29 -26.05 38.37
N LEU A 32 25.72 -25.74 37.16
CA LEU A 32 25.17 -24.64 36.36
C LEU A 32 23.81 -25.04 35.79
N THR A 33 22.78 -24.94 36.64
CA THR A 33 21.39 -24.83 36.18
C THR A 33 21.29 -23.66 35.21
N ARG A 34 20.87 -23.93 33.97
CA ARG A 34 20.49 -22.88 33.00
C ARG A 34 19.20 -22.21 33.48
N GLY A 35 19.34 -21.22 34.36
CA GLY A 35 18.29 -20.24 34.58
C GLY A 35 18.01 -19.52 33.27
N PHE A 36 16.73 -19.34 32.93
CA PHE A 36 16.35 -18.47 31.83
C PHE A 36 16.80 -17.05 32.17
N ALA A 37 17.63 -16.46 31.33
CA ALA A 37 17.88 -15.03 31.39
C ALA A 37 16.60 -14.33 30.93
N SER A 38 15.82 -13.80 31.88
CA SER A 38 14.82 -12.79 31.56
C SER A 38 15.50 -11.69 30.74
N SER A 39 15.01 -11.38 29.55
CA SER A 39 15.53 -10.28 28.74
C SER A 39 15.48 -9.01 29.57
N GLY A 40 16.66 -8.47 29.91
CA GLY A 40 16.76 -7.31 30.79
C GLY A 40 15.97 -6.12 30.28
N SER A 41 15.62 -5.19 31.17
CA SER A 41 15.00 -3.91 30.83
C SER A 41 16.02 -3.01 30.12
N ASP A 42 16.30 -3.35 28.87
CA ASP A 42 17.44 -2.88 28.11
C ASP A 42 17.04 -1.61 27.35
N ASP A 43 17.22 -0.44 27.96
CA ASP A 43 16.73 0.86 27.47
C ASP A 43 16.97 1.07 25.95
N ASN A 44 15.94 1.54 25.24
CA ASN A 44 16.01 1.86 23.82
C ASN A 44 16.10 3.38 23.61
N ASP A 45 16.71 3.79 22.50
CA ASP A 45 16.60 5.16 22.03
C ASP A 45 15.24 5.37 21.36
N VAL A 46 14.79 4.41 20.54
CA VAL A 46 13.53 4.47 19.79
C VAL A 46 12.70 3.20 20.00
N VAL A 47 11.42 3.37 20.28
CA VAL A 47 10.41 2.30 20.30
C VAL A 47 9.33 2.62 19.27
N ILE A 48 8.95 1.65 18.43
CA ILE A 48 7.95 1.83 17.37
C ILE A 48 6.78 0.88 17.59
N ILE A 49 5.57 1.41 17.68
CA ILE A 49 4.34 0.62 17.82
C ILE A 49 3.67 0.52 16.44
N GLY A 50 3.75 -0.66 15.81
CA GLY A 50 3.24 -0.94 14.47
C GLY A 50 4.34 -1.36 13.50
N GLY A 51 4.13 -2.47 12.80
CA GLY A 51 5.08 -3.05 11.83
C GLY A 51 4.72 -2.80 10.37
N GLY A 52 3.87 -1.80 10.07
CA GLY A 52 3.53 -1.35 8.71
C GLY A 52 4.67 -0.61 8.00
N PRO A 53 4.47 -0.14 6.75
CA PRO A 53 5.50 0.55 5.95
C PRO A 53 6.29 1.61 6.72
N GLY A 54 5.63 2.65 7.21
CA GLY A 54 6.29 3.67 8.04
C GLY A 54 6.96 3.13 9.30
N GLY A 55 6.37 2.12 9.94
CA GLY A 55 6.93 1.49 11.14
C GLY A 55 8.21 0.71 10.89
N TYR A 56 8.25 -0.18 9.89
CA TYR A 56 9.47 -0.95 9.57
C TYR A 56 10.54 -0.08 8.91
N VAL A 57 10.16 0.92 8.09
CA VAL A 57 11.13 1.86 7.49
C VAL A 57 11.73 2.77 8.57
N ALA A 58 10.92 3.33 9.48
CA ALA A 58 11.42 4.05 10.65
C ALA A 58 12.37 3.18 11.49
N ALA A 59 12.02 1.92 11.75
CA ALA A 59 12.85 1.03 12.56
C ALA A 59 14.22 0.75 11.92
N ILE A 60 14.23 0.50 10.60
CA ILE A 60 15.45 0.30 9.81
C ILE A 60 16.28 1.59 9.78
N LYS A 61 15.66 2.76 9.52
CA LYS A 61 16.32 4.06 9.48
C LYS A 61 16.94 4.43 10.84
N ALA A 62 16.24 4.18 11.95
CA ALA A 62 16.71 4.53 13.29
C ALA A 62 17.97 3.73 13.65
N ALA A 63 17.95 2.42 13.41
CA ALA A 63 19.12 1.58 13.59
C ALA A 63 20.29 1.94 12.64
N GLN A 64 20.01 2.37 11.41
CA GLN A 64 21.04 2.89 10.48
C GLN A 64 21.66 4.22 10.95
N LEU A 65 20.92 5.03 11.70
CA LEU A 65 21.43 6.24 12.36
C LEU A 65 22.06 5.95 13.73
N GLY A 66 22.23 4.68 14.10
CA GLY A 66 22.91 4.23 15.33
C GLY A 66 22.03 4.17 16.57
N LEU A 67 20.72 4.42 16.45
CA LEU A 67 19.77 4.42 17.56
C LEU A 67 19.37 2.98 17.91
N LYS A 68 19.46 2.61 19.19
CA LYS A 68 18.99 1.30 19.67
C LYS A 68 17.47 1.25 19.58
N THR A 69 16.96 0.35 18.74
CA THR A 69 15.58 0.40 18.25
C THR A 69 14.82 -0.90 18.49
N THR A 70 13.64 -0.80 19.11
CA THR A 70 12.67 -1.89 19.23
C THR A 70 11.40 -1.58 18.42
N CYS A 71 10.89 -2.57 17.67
CA CYS A 71 9.61 -2.50 16.96
C CYS A 71 8.64 -3.55 17.53
N ILE A 72 7.39 -3.13 17.75
CA ILE A 72 6.31 -3.92 18.36
C ILE A 72 5.20 -4.12 17.31
N GLU A 73 4.81 -5.35 17.01
CA GLU A 73 3.70 -5.64 16.07
C GLU A 73 2.85 -6.83 16.56
N LYS A 74 1.54 -6.60 16.67
CA LYS A 74 0.54 -7.56 17.16
C LYS A 74 0.19 -8.66 16.15
N ARG A 75 0.39 -8.41 14.86
CA ARG A 75 0.11 -9.35 13.76
C ARG A 75 1.05 -10.57 13.74
N GLY A 76 2.19 -10.53 14.45
CA GLY A 76 3.20 -11.60 14.47
C GLY A 76 4.02 -11.78 13.17
N ALA A 77 3.54 -11.22 12.06
CA ALA A 77 4.23 -11.00 10.79
C ALA A 77 4.31 -9.49 10.48
N LEU A 78 5.47 -9.04 10.00
CA LEU A 78 5.76 -7.63 9.69
C LEU A 78 5.18 -7.18 8.33
N GLY A 79 5.31 -5.89 8.02
CA GLY A 79 4.79 -5.23 6.82
C GLY A 79 3.35 -4.70 6.94
N GLY A 80 2.70 -4.92 8.10
CA GLY A 80 1.38 -4.38 8.45
C GLY A 80 0.30 -4.63 7.38
N THR A 81 -0.64 -3.69 7.25
CA THR A 81 -1.78 -3.79 6.33
C THR A 81 -1.34 -3.92 4.86
N CYS A 82 -0.41 -3.09 4.41
CA CYS A 82 -0.01 -3.02 3.00
C CYS A 82 0.58 -4.34 2.47
N LEU A 83 1.42 -5.01 3.26
CA LEU A 83 2.01 -6.28 2.87
C LEU A 83 1.07 -7.48 3.09
N ASN A 84 0.30 -7.51 4.19
CA ASN A 84 -0.43 -8.71 4.57
C ASN A 84 -1.88 -8.78 4.04
N VAL A 85 -2.58 -7.65 3.93
CA VAL A 85 -4.03 -7.57 3.64
C VAL A 85 -4.41 -6.35 2.78
N GLY A 86 -3.51 -5.94 1.88
CA GLY A 86 -3.65 -4.68 1.12
C GLY A 86 -2.88 -4.68 -0.19
N CYS A 87 -1.92 -3.76 -0.32
CA CYS A 87 -1.12 -3.48 -1.52
C CYS A 87 -0.65 -4.75 -2.26
N ILE A 88 0.12 -5.61 -1.58
CA ILE A 88 0.78 -6.77 -2.21
C ILE A 88 -0.24 -7.86 -2.59
N PRO A 89 -1.17 -8.27 -1.71
CA PRO A 89 -2.28 -9.14 -2.08
C PRO A 89 -3.10 -8.63 -3.28
N SER A 90 -3.47 -7.35 -3.28
CA SER A 90 -4.25 -6.73 -4.35
C SER A 90 -3.51 -6.82 -5.69
N LYS A 91 -2.24 -6.39 -5.72
CA LYS A 91 -1.44 -6.31 -6.95
C LYS A 91 -1.17 -7.71 -7.54
N ALA A 92 -0.99 -8.73 -6.70
CA ALA A 92 -0.87 -10.12 -7.13
C ALA A 92 -2.15 -10.64 -7.82
N LEU A 93 -3.33 -10.37 -7.25
CA LEU A 93 -4.62 -10.76 -7.85
C LEU A 93 -4.99 -9.90 -9.06
N LEU A 94 -4.66 -8.61 -9.08
CA LEU A 94 -4.85 -7.71 -10.22
C LEU A 94 -4.06 -8.19 -11.43
N HIS A 95 -2.79 -8.54 -11.24
CA HIS A 95 -1.95 -9.11 -12.30
C HIS A 95 -2.49 -10.48 -12.77
N SER A 96 -2.79 -11.39 -11.84
CA SER A 96 -3.27 -12.74 -12.20
C SER A 96 -4.63 -12.73 -12.92
N SER A 97 -5.56 -11.87 -12.49
CA SER A 97 -6.86 -11.68 -13.14
C SER A 97 -6.74 -10.94 -14.47
N HIS A 98 -5.75 -10.05 -14.63
CA HIS A 98 -5.44 -9.42 -15.91
C HIS A 98 -4.84 -10.42 -16.91
N MET A 99 -3.90 -11.29 -16.50
CA MET A 99 -3.38 -12.37 -17.35
C MET A 99 -4.50 -13.28 -17.90
N TYR A 100 -5.49 -13.62 -17.07
CA TYR A 100 -6.68 -14.37 -17.51
C TYR A 100 -7.53 -13.59 -18.52
N HIS A 101 -7.71 -12.27 -18.30
CA HIS A 101 -8.44 -11.40 -19.23
C HIS A 101 -7.75 -11.30 -20.60
N GLU A 102 -6.44 -11.05 -20.62
CA GLU A 102 -5.60 -11.00 -21.83
C GLU A 102 -5.68 -12.31 -22.62
N ALA A 103 -5.51 -13.44 -21.93
CA ALA A 103 -5.56 -14.77 -22.52
C ALA A 103 -6.93 -15.10 -23.17
N LYS A 104 -8.00 -14.48 -22.66
CA LYS A 104 -9.39 -14.70 -23.09
C LYS A 104 -9.87 -13.72 -24.17
N HIS A 105 -9.30 -12.52 -24.23
CA HIS A 105 -9.83 -11.42 -25.05
C HIS A 105 -8.82 -10.80 -26.03
N VAL A 106 -7.52 -10.83 -25.74
CA VAL A 106 -6.48 -10.08 -26.48
C VAL A 106 -5.56 -11.01 -27.27
N PHE A 107 -5.22 -12.19 -26.74
CA PHE A 107 -4.28 -13.15 -27.37
C PHE A 107 -4.60 -13.47 -28.84
N ALA A 108 -5.89 -13.54 -29.21
CA ALA A 108 -6.34 -13.81 -30.57
C ALA A 108 -5.88 -12.73 -31.59
N ASN A 109 -5.85 -11.44 -31.19
CA ASN A 109 -5.36 -10.35 -32.05
C ASN A 109 -3.87 -10.49 -32.36
N HIS A 110 -3.09 -11.04 -31.43
CA HIS A 110 -1.67 -11.32 -31.57
C HIS A 110 -1.36 -12.69 -32.21
N GLY A 111 -2.36 -13.39 -32.75
CA GLY A 111 -2.21 -14.70 -33.37
C GLY A 111 -1.98 -15.85 -32.40
N VAL A 112 -2.06 -15.62 -31.08
CA VAL A 112 -1.89 -16.64 -30.04
C VAL A 112 -3.24 -17.34 -29.82
N LYS A 113 -3.41 -18.53 -30.39
CA LYS A 113 -4.64 -19.32 -30.26
C LYS A 113 -4.56 -20.31 -29.09
N VAL A 114 -5.47 -20.16 -28.13
CA VAL A 114 -5.74 -21.10 -27.04
C VAL A 114 -7.12 -21.76 -27.23
N SER A 115 -7.31 -22.97 -26.69
CA SER A 115 -8.56 -23.75 -26.86
C SER A 115 -9.61 -23.44 -25.80
N SER A 116 -9.19 -23.35 -24.54
CA SER A 116 -9.95 -22.86 -23.39
C SER A 116 -8.98 -22.12 -22.47
N VAL A 117 -9.52 -21.25 -21.62
CA VAL A 117 -8.78 -20.60 -20.54
C VAL A 117 -9.67 -20.66 -19.31
N GLU A 118 -9.15 -21.23 -18.23
CA GLU A 118 -9.87 -21.58 -17.01
C GLU A 118 -9.14 -21.03 -15.79
N VAL A 119 -9.84 -20.84 -14.66
CA VAL A 119 -9.30 -20.19 -13.45
C VAL A 119 -9.14 -21.22 -12.33
N ASP A 120 -7.90 -21.61 -12.05
CA ASP A 120 -7.54 -22.27 -10.80
C ASP A 120 -7.40 -21.19 -9.70
N LEU A 121 -8.52 -20.91 -9.03
CA LEU A 121 -8.56 -19.93 -7.94
C LEU A 121 -7.67 -20.34 -6.74
N PRO A 122 -7.65 -21.62 -6.28
CA PRO A 122 -6.69 -22.09 -5.29
C PRO A 122 -5.22 -21.79 -5.65
N ALA A 123 -4.80 -22.05 -6.89
CA ALA A 123 -3.45 -21.73 -7.34
C ALA A 123 -3.17 -20.22 -7.37
N MET A 124 -4.15 -19.40 -7.78
CA MET A 124 -4.04 -17.94 -7.78
C MET A 124 -3.87 -17.38 -6.36
N LEU A 125 -4.66 -17.89 -5.40
CA LEU A 125 -4.54 -17.52 -3.99
C LEU A 125 -3.20 -18.00 -3.39
N ALA A 126 -2.74 -19.20 -3.73
CA ALA A 126 -1.44 -19.72 -3.30
C ALA A 126 -0.24 -18.94 -3.86
N GLN A 127 -0.35 -18.40 -5.09
CA GLN A 127 0.65 -17.50 -5.67
C GLN A 127 0.74 -16.20 -4.86
N LYS A 128 -0.42 -15.57 -4.59
CA LYS A 128 -0.56 -14.38 -3.74
C LYS A 128 0.07 -14.60 -2.36
N ASP A 129 -0.29 -15.70 -1.68
CA ASP A 129 0.23 -16.01 -0.35
C ASP A 129 1.73 -16.34 -0.35
N THR A 130 2.24 -16.90 -1.45
CA THR A 130 3.69 -17.10 -1.63
C THR A 130 4.42 -15.76 -1.75
N ALA A 131 3.88 -14.79 -2.49
CA ALA A 131 4.47 -13.45 -2.57
C ALA A 131 4.50 -12.76 -1.19
N VAL A 132 3.38 -12.77 -0.46
CA VAL A 132 3.30 -12.23 0.91
C VAL A 132 4.28 -12.94 1.86
N LYS A 133 4.34 -14.27 1.84
CA LYS A 133 5.24 -15.08 2.68
C LYS A 133 6.73 -14.89 2.35
N ASN A 134 7.05 -14.48 1.12
CA ASN A 134 8.43 -14.16 0.74
C ASN A 134 8.84 -12.77 1.22
N LEU A 135 8.00 -11.77 1.00
CA LEU A 135 8.25 -10.39 1.38
C LEU A 135 8.23 -10.18 2.91
N THR A 136 7.31 -10.83 3.64
CA THR A 136 7.26 -10.76 5.13
C THR A 136 8.55 -11.28 5.77
N ARG A 137 9.07 -12.41 5.28
CA ARG A 137 10.39 -12.94 5.67
C ARG A 137 11.53 -12.02 5.26
N GLY A 138 11.39 -11.30 4.15
CA GLY A 138 12.30 -10.24 3.73
C GLY A 138 12.41 -9.12 4.78
N VAL A 139 11.27 -8.57 5.25
CA VAL A 139 11.25 -7.53 6.28
C VAL A 139 11.84 -8.02 7.61
N GLU A 140 11.52 -9.25 8.05
CA GLU A 140 12.14 -9.84 9.24
C GLU A 140 13.67 -10.04 9.07
N GLY A 141 14.12 -10.38 7.85
CA GLY A 141 15.54 -10.42 7.49
C GLY A 141 16.22 -9.05 7.52
N LEU A 142 15.52 -7.98 7.10
CA LEU A 142 16.02 -6.61 7.19
C LEU A 142 16.13 -6.14 8.65
N PHE A 143 15.18 -6.48 9.52
CA PHE A 143 15.29 -6.20 10.95
C PHE A 143 16.53 -6.87 11.56
N LYS A 144 16.75 -8.17 11.28
CA LYS A 144 17.96 -8.89 11.72
C LYS A 144 19.25 -8.28 11.19
N LYS A 145 19.27 -7.88 9.90
CA LYS A 145 20.44 -7.20 9.27
C LYS A 145 20.77 -5.87 9.94
N ASN A 146 19.76 -5.08 10.32
CA ASN A 146 19.94 -3.77 10.95
C ASN A 146 19.94 -3.85 12.50
N LYS A 147 19.88 -5.04 13.11
CA LYS A 147 19.81 -5.27 14.57
C LYS A 147 18.59 -4.62 15.27
N VAL A 148 17.48 -4.45 14.55
CA VAL A 148 16.20 -4.03 15.15
C VAL A 148 15.68 -5.16 16.04
N ASN A 149 15.38 -4.86 17.30
CA ASN A 149 14.70 -5.81 18.19
C ASN A 149 13.22 -5.92 17.80
N TYR A 150 12.71 -7.14 17.65
CA TYR A 150 11.33 -7.39 17.25
C TYR A 150 10.55 -8.07 18.38
N VAL A 151 9.60 -7.33 18.97
CA VAL A 151 8.66 -7.85 19.97
C VAL A 151 7.32 -8.13 19.29
N LYS A 152 6.81 -9.36 19.45
CA LYS A 152 5.53 -9.80 18.88
C LYS A 152 4.42 -9.68 19.92
N GLY A 153 3.54 -8.68 19.77
CA GLY A 153 2.49 -8.42 20.74
C GLY A 153 1.79 -7.07 20.60
N TYR A 154 0.82 -6.82 21.47
CA TYR A 154 0.00 -5.62 21.50
C TYR A 154 0.62 -4.56 22.41
N GLY A 155 1.25 -3.53 21.83
CA GLY A 155 1.80 -2.40 22.57
C GLY A 155 0.73 -1.44 23.09
N LYS A 156 0.82 -1.04 24.36
CA LYS A 156 -0.04 -0.06 25.05
C LYS A 156 0.81 0.86 25.92
N PHE A 157 0.48 2.14 26.00
CA PHE A 157 1.25 3.08 26.81
C PHE A 157 1.05 2.83 28.32
N LEU A 158 2.14 2.76 29.08
CA LEU A 158 2.13 2.88 30.54
C LEU A 158 2.44 4.32 30.96
N SER A 159 3.40 4.94 30.28
CA SER A 159 3.84 6.32 30.45
C SER A 159 4.44 6.82 29.11
N PRO A 160 4.77 8.12 28.96
CA PRO A 160 5.39 8.65 27.74
C PRO A 160 6.74 8.03 27.33
N SER A 161 7.34 7.18 28.17
CA SER A 161 8.60 6.47 27.91
C SER A 161 8.53 4.95 28.10
N GLU A 162 7.35 4.38 28.41
CA GLU A 162 7.17 2.95 28.69
C GLU A 162 5.94 2.38 27.98
N VAL A 163 6.15 1.29 27.24
CA VAL A 163 5.11 0.54 26.52
C VAL A 163 4.99 -0.85 27.14
N SER A 164 3.81 -1.20 27.66
CA SER A 164 3.48 -2.58 27.99
C SER A 164 3.13 -3.33 26.71
N VAL A 165 3.57 -4.57 26.58
CA VAL A 165 3.31 -5.42 25.41
C VAL A 165 2.72 -6.73 25.87
N ASP A 166 1.44 -6.94 25.56
CA ASP A 166 0.80 -8.26 25.65
C ASP A 166 1.32 -9.11 24.49
N THR A 167 2.25 -10.02 24.76
CA THR A 167 2.91 -10.83 23.73
C THR A 167 1.95 -11.86 23.11
N ILE A 168 2.24 -12.28 21.88
CA ILE A 168 1.44 -13.32 21.20
C ILE A 168 1.50 -14.69 21.90
N ASP A 169 2.51 -14.90 22.75
CA ASP A 169 2.74 -16.13 23.51
C ASP A 169 2.11 -16.08 24.93
N GLY A 170 1.48 -14.97 25.30
CA GLY A 170 0.71 -14.80 26.55
C GLY A 170 1.46 -14.16 27.73
N GLU A 171 2.75 -13.84 27.57
CA GLU A 171 3.51 -13.04 28.55
C GLU A 171 3.17 -11.54 28.41
N ASN A 172 3.32 -10.76 29.48
CA ASN A 172 3.33 -9.30 29.41
C ASN A 172 4.74 -8.78 29.72
N VAL A 173 5.29 -7.94 28.85
CA VAL A 173 6.63 -7.32 29.01
C VAL A 173 6.55 -5.80 28.92
N VAL A 174 7.52 -5.08 29.49
CA VAL A 174 7.60 -3.61 29.39
C VAL A 174 8.85 -3.21 28.59
N VAL A 175 8.63 -2.47 27.50
CA VAL A 175 9.67 -1.90 26.65
C VAL A 175 9.82 -0.42 26.97
N LYS A 176 11.03 0.01 27.33
CA LYS A 176 11.36 1.42 27.62
C LYS A 176 12.02 2.10 26.41
N GLY A 177 11.68 3.36 26.17
CA GLY A 177 12.22 4.16 25.06
C GLY A 177 12.33 5.64 25.39
N LYS A 178 13.38 6.31 24.89
CA LYS A 178 13.51 7.79 24.97
C LYS A 178 12.53 8.49 24.03
N HIS A 179 12.30 7.89 22.85
CA HIS A 179 11.35 8.35 21.85
C HIS A 179 10.43 7.18 21.46
N ILE A 180 9.11 7.42 21.40
CA ILE A 180 8.12 6.42 21.00
C ILE A 180 7.38 6.91 19.76
N ILE A 181 7.37 6.10 18.70
CA ILE A 181 6.72 6.40 17.42
C ILE A 181 5.49 5.52 17.26
N VAL A 182 4.31 6.13 17.15
CA VAL A 182 3.05 5.45 16.86
C VAL A 182 2.89 5.31 15.34
N ALA A 183 3.01 4.08 14.85
CA ALA A 183 2.93 3.71 13.44
C ALA A 183 1.83 2.64 13.21
N THR A 184 0.77 2.69 14.03
CA THR A 184 -0.28 1.65 14.12
C THR A 184 -1.21 1.59 12.91
N GLY A 185 -1.15 2.58 12.02
CA GLY A 185 -1.82 2.57 10.72
C GLY A 185 -3.33 2.79 10.83
N SER A 186 -4.08 2.02 10.05
CA SER A 186 -5.52 2.17 9.84
C SER A 186 -6.25 0.83 9.83
N ASP A 187 -7.58 0.89 9.95
CA ASP A 187 -8.50 -0.23 9.80
C ASP A 187 -9.67 0.10 8.86
N VAL A 188 -10.53 -0.88 8.60
CA VAL A 188 -11.73 -0.79 7.76
C VAL A 188 -12.75 0.15 8.38
N LYS A 189 -13.29 1.10 7.61
CA LYS A 189 -14.37 1.97 8.08
C LYS A 189 -15.71 1.23 8.05
N SER A 190 -16.16 0.75 9.21
CA SER A 190 -17.49 0.16 9.38
C SER A 190 -18.61 1.14 9.01
N LEU A 191 -19.67 0.62 8.39
CA LEU A 191 -20.90 1.37 8.11
C LEU A 191 -21.98 1.03 9.15
N PRO A 192 -22.73 2.03 9.67
CA PRO A 192 -23.84 1.76 10.58
C PRO A 192 -24.85 0.76 10.00
N GLY A 193 -25.26 -0.21 10.79
CA GLY A 193 -26.19 -1.28 10.36
C GLY A 193 -25.57 -2.41 9.54
N ILE A 194 -24.29 -2.34 9.16
CA ILE A 194 -23.61 -3.39 8.38
C ILE A 194 -22.58 -4.10 9.27
N THR A 195 -22.79 -5.41 9.49
CA THR A 195 -21.80 -6.28 10.14
C THR A 195 -21.02 -7.03 9.06
N ILE A 196 -19.69 -6.95 9.12
CA ILE A 196 -18.78 -7.69 8.23
C ILE A 196 -18.58 -9.08 8.83
N ASP A 197 -18.88 -10.14 8.06
CA ASP A 197 -18.72 -11.55 8.45
C ASP A 197 -17.51 -12.23 7.81
N GLU A 198 -16.82 -11.52 6.89
CA GLU A 198 -15.72 -11.99 6.06
C GLU A 198 -16.04 -13.27 5.25
N LYS A 199 -17.32 -13.47 4.90
CA LYS A 199 -17.80 -14.56 4.04
C LYS A 199 -18.72 -14.05 2.93
N LYS A 200 -19.82 -13.40 3.32
CA LYS A 200 -20.82 -12.79 2.43
C LYS A 200 -20.73 -11.27 2.43
N ILE A 201 -20.53 -10.68 3.60
CA ILE A 201 -20.27 -9.25 3.79
C ILE A 201 -18.79 -9.14 4.16
N VAL A 202 -17.95 -8.83 3.18
CA VAL A 202 -16.49 -8.85 3.30
C VAL A 202 -15.91 -7.45 3.39
N SER A 203 -14.80 -7.31 4.10
CA SER A 203 -13.92 -6.14 3.95
C SER A 203 -12.97 -6.35 2.77
N SER A 204 -11.99 -5.45 2.62
CA SER A 204 -10.82 -5.69 1.77
C SER A 204 -10.11 -7.01 2.11
N THR A 205 -10.18 -7.49 3.35
CA THR A 205 -9.51 -8.72 3.80
C THR A 205 -10.20 -9.97 3.24
N GLY A 206 -11.52 -10.12 3.43
CA GLY A 206 -12.29 -11.21 2.84
C GLY A 206 -12.29 -11.18 1.30
N ALA A 207 -12.36 -9.98 0.69
CA ALA A 207 -12.28 -9.83 -0.77
C ALA A 207 -10.92 -10.24 -1.38
N LEU A 208 -9.86 -10.38 -0.58
CA LEU A 208 -8.55 -10.92 -0.97
C LEU A 208 -8.39 -12.43 -0.69
N SER A 209 -9.45 -13.09 -0.19
CA SER A 209 -9.42 -14.47 0.31
C SER A 209 -10.71 -15.28 0.06
N LEU A 210 -11.62 -14.79 -0.78
CA LEU A 210 -12.80 -15.57 -1.23
C LEU A 210 -12.36 -16.91 -1.84
N THR A 211 -13.01 -18.00 -1.44
CA THR A 211 -12.68 -19.37 -1.86
C THR A 211 -13.40 -19.80 -3.14
N GLU A 212 -14.32 -18.97 -3.64
CA GLU A 212 -15.04 -19.13 -4.90
C GLU A 212 -15.16 -17.77 -5.62
N ILE A 213 -15.41 -17.80 -6.94
CA ILE A 213 -15.71 -16.59 -7.72
C ILE A 213 -17.21 -16.28 -7.53
N PRO A 214 -17.61 -15.17 -6.89
CA PRO A 214 -19.02 -14.82 -6.75
C PRO A 214 -19.62 -14.54 -8.13
N LYS A 215 -20.86 -14.97 -8.38
CA LYS A 215 -21.56 -14.71 -9.65
C LYS A 215 -21.98 -13.24 -9.73
N LYS A 216 -22.36 -12.67 -8.59
CA LYS A 216 -22.67 -11.26 -8.37
C LYS A 216 -21.89 -10.73 -7.17
N LEU A 217 -21.17 -9.62 -7.39
CA LEU A 217 -20.46 -8.87 -6.37
C LEU A 217 -21.01 -7.44 -6.34
N ILE A 218 -21.46 -6.97 -5.17
CA ILE A 218 -21.69 -5.54 -4.95
C ILE A 218 -20.50 -4.95 -4.21
N VAL A 219 -20.03 -3.78 -4.64
CA VAL A 219 -18.96 -3.02 -3.98
C VAL A 219 -19.55 -1.74 -3.42
N ILE A 220 -19.56 -1.58 -2.10
CA ILE A 220 -19.98 -0.35 -1.44
C ILE A 220 -18.75 0.57 -1.30
N GLY A 221 -18.72 1.65 -2.08
CA GLY A 221 -17.64 2.64 -2.13
C GLY A 221 -16.77 2.53 -3.38
N ALA A 222 -16.84 3.52 -4.26
CA ALA A 222 -16.09 3.63 -5.52
C ALA A 222 -14.70 4.27 -5.32
N GLY A 223 -14.02 3.92 -4.23
CA GLY A 223 -12.64 4.30 -3.96
C GLY A 223 -11.63 3.30 -4.51
N TYR A 224 -10.34 3.65 -4.44
CA TYR A 224 -9.17 2.84 -4.84
C TYR A 224 -9.36 1.33 -4.67
N ILE A 225 -9.60 0.87 -3.42
CA ILE A 225 -9.71 -0.55 -3.06
C ILE A 225 -10.94 -1.21 -3.71
N GLY A 226 -12.08 -0.52 -3.72
CA GLY A 226 -13.32 -1.03 -4.28
C GLY A 226 -13.24 -1.25 -5.78
N LEU A 227 -12.60 -0.32 -6.50
CA LEU A 227 -12.38 -0.45 -7.94
C LEU A 227 -11.30 -1.50 -8.27
N GLU A 228 -10.21 -1.58 -7.49
CA GLU A 228 -9.22 -2.67 -7.64
C GLU A 228 -9.86 -4.06 -7.46
N MET A 229 -10.60 -4.27 -6.37
CA MET A 229 -11.24 -5.57 -6.10
C MET A 229 -12.40 -5.87 -7.06
N GLY A 230 -13.18 -4.86 -7.44
CA GLY A 230 -14.19 -4.98 -8.49
C GLY A 230 -13.57 -5.39 -9.83
N SER A 231 -12.41 -4.84 -10.20
CA SER A 231 -11.67 -5.25 -11.39
C SER A 231 -11.14 -6.68 -11.30
N VAL A 232 -10.63 -7.12 -10.14
CA VAL A 232 -10.19 -8.52 -9.94
C VAL A 232 -11.35 -9.49 -10.22
N TRP A 233 -12.42 -9.40 -9.44
CA TRP A 233 -13.51 -10.38 -9.51
C TRP A 233 -14.32 -10.28 -10.81
N GLY A 234 -14.52 -9.07 -11.34
CA GLY A 234 -15.16 -8.85 -12.64
C GLY A 234 -14.40 -9.47 -13.81
N ARG A 235 -13.06 -9.44 -13.80
CA ARG A 235 -12.24 -10.13 -14.81
C ARG A 235 -12.36 -11.65 -14.72
N LEU A 236 -12.40 -12.21 -13.50
CA LEU A 236 -12.51 -13.66 -13.28
C LEU A 236 -13.88 -14.21 -13.70
N GLY A 237 -14.96 -13.46 -13.48
CA GLY A 237 -16.28 -13.76 -14.04
C GLY A 237 -17.49 -13.12 -13.36
N SER A 238 -17.30 -12.36 -12.28
CA SER A 238 -18.40 -11.76 -11.50
C SER A 238 -19.14 -10.65 -12.25
N GLU A 239 -20.47 -10.59 -12.11
CA GLU A 239 -21.24 -9.38 -12.37
C GLU A 239 -20.99 -8.38 -11.23
N VAL A 240 -20.32 -7.26 -11.53
CA VAL A 240 -19.91 -6.27 -10.52
C VAL A 240 -20.78 -5.02 -10.58
N THR A 241 -21.39 -4.65 -9.45
CA THR A 241 -22.11 -3.38 -9.28
C THR A 241 -21.49 -2.57 -8.15
N VAL A 242 -21.01 -1.37 -8.45
CA VAL A 242 -20.44 -0.44 -7.48
C VAL A 242 -21.52 0.54 -7.03
N VAL A 243 -21.80 0.60 -5.73
CA VAL A 243 -22.73 1.52 -5.08
C VAL A 243 -21.93 2.58 -4.34
N GLU A 244 -22.14 3.86 -4.68
CA GLU A 244 -21.41 4.99 -4.10
C GLU A 244 -22.36 6.13 -3.74
N PHE A 245 -22.20 6.68 -2.54
CA PHE A 245 -22.97 7.80 -2.03
C PHE A 245 -22.57 9.13 -2.69
N ALA A 246 -21.28 9.29 -3.01
CA ALA A 246 -20.75 10.43 -3.75
C ALA A 246 -21.31 10.51 -5.19
N ALA A 247 -21.19 11.69 -5.80
CA ALA A 247 -21.60 11.92 -7.20
C ALA A 247 -20.60 11.39 -8.24
N ASP A 248 -19.42 10.91 -7.80
CA ASP A 248 -18.23 10.68 -8.61
C ASP A 248 -17.39 9.53 -8.02
N ILE A 249 -16.81 8.67 -8.88
CA ILE A 249 -15.83 7.64 -8.45
C ILE A 249 -14.49 8.30 -8.10
N VAL A 250 -13.78 7.82 -7.06
CA VAL A 250 -12.47 8.39 -6.63
C VAL A 250 -12.45 9.93 -6.66
N PRO A 251 -13.25 10.64 -5.84
CA PRO A 251 -13.54 12.08 -6.02
C PRO A 251 -12.32 13.03 -5.88
N ALA A 252 -11.16 12.53 -5.45
CA ALA A 252 -9.89 13.27 -5.43
C ALA A 252 -9.09 13.20 -6.75
N MET A 253 -9.53 12.40 -7.73
CA MET A 253 -8.95 12.29 -9.07
C MET A 253 -9.43 13.45 -9.97
N ASP A 254 -8.55 13.99 -10.81
CA ASP A 254 -8.87 15.02 -11.81
C ASP A 254 -10.14 14.67 -12.60
N GLY A 255 -11.07 15.63 -12.68
CA GLY A 255 -12.44 15.40 -13.17
C GLY A 255 -12.56 15.12 -14.67
N GLU A 256 -11.48 15.18 -15.45
CA GLU A 256 -11.44 14.72 -16.85
C GLU A 256 -10.96 13.28 -16.93
N ILE A 257 -9.84 12.97 -16.25
CA ILE A 257 -9.31 11.61 -16.15
C ILE A 257 -10.35 10.68 -15.51
N ARG A 258 -11.01 11.11 -14.44
CA ARG A 258 -12.12 10.41 -13.77
C ARG A 258 -13.24 10.00 -14.72
N LYS A 259 -13.64 10.89 -15.64
CA LYS A 259 -14.72 10.62 -16.61
C LYS A 259 -14.31 9.61 -17.67
N GLN A 260 -13.04 9.58 -18.07
CA GLN A 260 -12.53 8.57 -19.01
C GLN A 260 -12.34 7.22 -18.30
N PHE A 261 -11.85 7.25 -17.06
CA PHE A 261 -11.64 6.07 -16.23
C PHE A 261 -12.94 5.33 -15.93
N GLN A 262 -13.99 6.03 -15.50
CA GLN A 262 -15.31 5.42 -15.30
C GLN A 262 -15.81 4.73 -16.58
N ARG A 263 -15.70 5.40 -17.74
CA ARG A 263 -16.09 4.83 -19.05
C ARG A 263 -15.28 3.60 -19.43
N SER A 264 -14.01 3.49 -19.03
CA SER A 264 -13.22 2.26 -19.26
C SER A 264 -13.72 1.10 -18.39
N LEU A 265 -14.02 1.35 -17.11
CA LEU A 265 -14.59 0.34 -16.22
C LEU A 265 -16.00 -0.09 -16.66
N GLU A 266 -16.81 0.83 -17.19
CA GLU A 266 -18.12 0.55 -17.79
C GLU A 266 -18.01 -0.34 -19.04
N LYS A 267 -17.02 -0.11 -19.92
CA LYS A 267 -16.71 -1.04 -21.04
C LYS A 267 -16.32 -2.43 -20.54
N GLN A 268 -15.61 -2.51 -19.40
CA GLN A 268 -15.29 -3.76 -18.70
C GLN A 268 -16.49 -4.35 -17.94
N LYS A 269 -17.70 -3.84 -18.15
CA LYS A 269 -18.99 -4.30 -17.59
C LYS A 269 -19.16 -4.06 -16.09
N MET A 270 -18.32 -3.23 -15.48
CA MET A 270 -18.54 -2.74 -14.12
C MET A 270 -19.70 -1.73 -14.12
N LYS A 271 -20.76 -2.02 -13.37
CA LYS A 271 -21.93 -1.13 -13.27
C LYS A 271 -21.72 -0.12 -12.14
N PHE A 272 -22.16 1.13 -12.33
CA PHE A 272 -22.07 2.18 -11.33
C PHE A 272 -23.46 2.70 -10.92
N MET A 273 -23.71 2.71 -9.62
CA MET A 273 -24.83 3.36 -8.95
C MET A 273 -24.26 4.46 -8.06
N LEU A 274 -23.92 5.59 -8.66
CA LEU A 274 -23.47 6.81 -7.96
C LEU A 274 -24.66 7.53 -7.34
N LYS A 275 -24.42 8.52 -6.46
CA LYS A 275 -25.46 9.19 -5.66
C LYS A 275 -26.45 8.20 -5.02
N THR A 276 -25.97 7.04 -4.56
CA THR A 276 -26.80 5.96 -4.04
C THR A 276 -26.36 5.62 -2.61
N LYS A 277 -27.30 5.75 -1.67
CA LYS A 277 -27.12 5.51 -0.25
C LYS A 277 -27.53 4.08 0.08
N VAL A 278 -26.69 3.35 0.82
CA VAL A 278 -27.09 2.10 1.47
C VAL A 278 -27.92 2.41 2.71
N VAL A 279 -29.07 1.75 2.82
CA VAL A 279 -30.03 1.92 3.93
C VAL A 279 -30.01 0.73 4.88
N GLY A 280 -29.84 -0.48 4.36
CA GLY A 280 -29.83 -1.70 5.16
C GLY A 280 -29.29 -2.91 4.39
N VAL A 281 -28.97 -3.97 5.12
CA VAL A 281 -28.45 -5.23 4.59
C VAL A 281 -29.16 -6.39 5.26
N ASP A 282 -29.64 -7.35 4.47
CA ASP A 282 -30.10 -8.67 4.92
C ASP A 282 -29.18 -9.74 4.34
N SER A 283 -28.61 -10.59 5.19
CA SER A 283 -27.72 -11.71 4.85
C SER A 283 -28.22 -13.06 5.38
N SER A 284 -29.49 -13.12 5.78
CA SER A 284 -30.13 -14.30 6.39
C SER A 284 -30.42 -15.44 5.40
N GLY A 285 -30.65 -15.11 4.12
CA GLY A 285 -30.79 -16.08 3.03
C GLY A 285 -29.44 -16.55 2.46
N ASP A 286 -29.45 -17.25 1.32
CA ASP A 286 -28.22 -17.84 0.74
C ASP A 286 -27.18 -16.77 0.33
N GLY A 287 -27.62 -15.66 -0.27
CA GLY A 287 -26.78 -14.51 -0.62
C GLY A 287 -26.98 -13.31 0.33
N VAL A 288 -26.85 -12.10 -0.23
CA VAL A 288 -27.06 -10.81 0.47
C VAL A 288 -28.02 -9.94 -0.33
N LYS A 289 -28.98 -9.32 0.37
CA LYS A 289 -29.88 -8.29 -0.13
C LYS A 289 -29.44 -6.93 0.42
N LEU A 290 -29.12 -6.00 -0.48
CA LEU A 290 -28.70 -4.64 -0.15
C LEU A 290 -29.84 -3.67 -0.48
N ILE A 291 -30.38 -3.01 0.53
CA ILE A 291 -31.44 -2.00 0.37
C ILE A 291 -30.77 -0.65 0.14
N VAL A 292 -31.11 0.01 -0.97
CA VAL A 292 -30.52 1.28 -1.40
C VAL A 292 -31.57 2.31 -1.81
N GLU A 293 -31.27 3.59 -1.59
CA GLU A 293 -32.08 4.74 -2.02
C GLU A 293 -31.19 5.81 -2.65
N PRO A 294 -31.74 6.77 -3.43
CA PRO A 294 -30.97 7.93 -3.87
C PRO A 294 -30.41 8.71 -2.67
N ALA A 295 -29.18 9.24 -2.78
CA ALA A 295 -28.49 9.95 -1.69
C ALA A 295 -29.20 11.24 -1.25
N GLU A 296 -30.05 11.80 -2.12
CA GLU A 296 -30.91 12.96 -1.86
C GLU A 296 -32.29 12.56 -1.26
N GLY A 297 -32.52 11.25 -1.03
CA GLY A 297 -33.79 10.64 -0.66
C GLY A 297 -34.60 10.17 -1.88
N GLY A 298 -35.44 9.14 -1.71
CA GLY A 298 -36.30 8.64 -2.79
C GLY A 298 -36.88 7.25 -2.50
N GLU A 299 -37.32 6.57 -3.57
CA GLU A 299 -37.80 5.20 -3.52
C GLU A 299 -36.65 4.23 -3.18
N GLN A 300 -36.92 3.26 -2.31
CA GLN A 300 -35.96 2.21 -1.94
C GLN A 300 -36.05 1.04 -2.91
N THR A 301 -34.89 0.59 -3.38
CA THR A 301 -34.73 -0.59 -4.24
C THR A 301 -33.86 -1.63 -3.55
N THR A 302 -34.01 -2.90 -3.91
CA THR A 302 -33.20 -4.00 -3.37
C THR A 302 -32.30 -4.57 -4.46
N LEU A 303 -31.01 -4.63 -4.19
CA LEU A 303 -30.00 -5.30 -5.01
C LEU A 303 -29.67 -6.65 -4.38
N GLU A 304 -29.50 -7.70 -5.18
CA GLU A 304 -29.18 -9.05 -4.69
C GLU A 304 -27.84 -9.53 -5.26
N ALA A 305 -26.96 -10.04 -4.39
CA ALA A 305 -25.64 -10.54 -4.74
C ALA A 305 -25.25 -11.77 -3.90
N ASP A 306 -24.22 -12.51 -4.32
CA ASP A 306 -23.65 -13.58 -3.48
C ASP A 306 -22.76 -12.97 -2.39
N VAL A 307 -21.98 -11.94 -2.76
CA VAL A 307 -21.01 -11.24 -1.89
C VAL A 307 -21.16 -9.72 -2.00
N VAL A 308 -20.94 -9.03 -0.88
CA VAL A 308 -20.87 -7.57 -0.76
C VAL A 308 -19.54 -7.15 -0.14
N LEU A 309 -18.73 -6.40 -0.88
CA LEU A 309 -17.50 -5.76 -0.40
C LEU A 309 -17.81 -4.39 0.21
N VAL A 310 -17.49 -4.21 1.50
CA VAL A 310 -17.50 -2.92 2.18
C VAL A 310 -16.14 -2.22 1.97
N SER A 311 -16.12 -1.21 1.10
CA SER A 311 -14.94 -0.40 0.75
C SER A 311 -15.18 1.11 1.01
N ALA A 312 -15.97 1.44 2.04
CA ALA A 312 -16.40 2.81 2.38
C ALA A 312 -15.30 3.74 2.95
N GLY A 313 -14.03 3.39 2.77
CA GLY A 313 -12.86 4.09 3.29
C GLY A 313 -12.18 3.37 4.46
N ARG A 314 -11.28 4.09 5.13
CA ARG A 314 -10.46 3.60 6.23
C ARG A 314 -10.43 4.62 7.38
N THR A 315 -10.12 4.17 8.58
CA THR A 315 -10.04 4.99 9.81
C THR A 315 -8.72 4.71 10.54
N PRO A 316 -8.12 5.71 11.21
CA PRO A 316 -6.87 5.51 11.98
C PRO A 316 -7.06 4.45 13.07
N PHE A 317 -6.04 3.63 13.31
CA PHE A 317 -6.09 2.59 14.34
C PHE A 317 -5.43 3.08 15.64
N THR A 318 -6.24 3.60 16.55
CA THR A 318 -5.83 4.07 17.89
C THR A 318 -6.39 3.21 19.04
N SER A 319 -7.20 2.19 18.73
CA SER A 319 -7.91 1.38 19.72
C SER A 319 -6.95 0.60 20.64
N GLY A 320 -7.20 0.67 21.95
CA GLY A 320 -6.48 -0.10 22.97
C GLY A 320 -4.99 0.24 23.10
N LEU A 321 -4.56 1.44 22.68
CA LEU A 321 -3.20 1.93 22.85
C LEU A 321 -2.97 2.67 24.18
N ASP A 322 -4.04 2.98 24.93
CA ASP A 322 -4.05 3.82 26.13
C ASP A 322 -3.51 5.26 25.87
N LEU A 323 -3.90 5.90 24.76
CA LEU A 323 -3.45 7.27 24.41
C LEU A 323 -3.91 8.32 25.42
N GLU A 324 -5.14 8.16 25.92
CA GLU A 324 -5.78 9.03 26.90
C GLU A 324 -5.07 9.06 28.26
N LYS A 325 -4.35 7.97 28.60
CA LYS A 325 -3.58 7.79 29.84
C LYS A 325 -2.26 8.58 29.83
N ILE A 326 -1.71 8.86 28.65
CA ILE A 326 -0.55 9.75 28.47
C ILE A 326 -0.95 11.16 27.98
N GLY A 327 -2.21 11.37 27.61
CA GLY A 327 -2.75 12.66 27.18
C GLY A 327 -2.53 13.01 25.70
N VAL A 328 -2.30 12.02 24.83
CA VAL A 328 -2.12 12.29 23.38
C VAL A 328 -3.43 12.77 22.75
N GLU A 329 -3.37 13.93 22.09
CA GLU A 329 -4.54 14.54 21.43
C GLU A 329 -4.86 13.91 20.06
N THR A 330 -6.15 13.69 19.82
CA THR A 330 -6.69 13.21 18.53
C THR A 330 -7.76 14.13 17.97
N ASP A 331 -7.87 14.22 16.65
CA ASP A 331 -8.93 14.97 15.98
C ASP A 331 -10.30 14.25 15.98
N LYS A 332 -11.33 14.90 15.43
CA LYS A 332 -12.70 14.35 15.32
C LYS A 332 -12.81 13.09 14.43
N GLY A 333 -11.77 12.72 13.69
CA GLY A 333 -11.65 11.47 12.94
C GLY A 333 -10.82 10.39 13.66
N GLY A 334 -10.37 10.65 14.88
CA GLY A 334 -9.51 9.76 15.67
C GLY A 334 -8.04 9.77 15.25
N ARG A 335 -7.61 10.72 14.41
CA ARG A 335 -6.20 10.83 13.96
C ARG A 335 -5.39 11.54 15.02
N ILE A 336 -4.19 11.07 15.31
CA ILE A 336 -3.27 11.71 16.25
C ILE A 336 -2.80 13.04 15.66
N LEU A 337 -2.84 14.11 16.47
CA LEU A 337 -2.35 15.43 16.07
C LEU A 337 -0.83 15.49 16.23
N VAL A 338 -0.15 16.01 15.20
CA VAL A 338 1.31 16.17 15.15
C VAL A 338 1.74 17.49 14.51
N ASN A 339 2.93 17.96 14.86
CA ASN A 339 3.60 19.10 14.22
C ASN A 339 4.49 18.67 13.02
N GLU A 340 5.19 19.63 12.42
CA GLU A 340 6.12 19.43 11.29
C GLU A 340 7.34 18.53 11.59
N ARG A 341 7.53 18.12 12.84
CA ARG A 341 8.53 17.11 13.27
C ARG A 341 7.90 15.78 13.67
N PHE A 342 6.64 15.55 13.34
CA PHE A 342 5.84 14.36 13.70
C PHE A 342 5.64 14.17 15.21
N SER A 343 5.99 15.18 16.03
CA SER A 343 5.79 15.14 17.49
C SER A 343 4.33 15.38 17.82
N THR A 344 3.80 14.59 18.75
CA THR A 344 2.50 14.86 19.39
C THR A 344 2.63 16.02 20.40
N ASN A 345 1.53 16.35 21.06
CA ASN A 345 1.49 17.22 22.24
C ASN A 345 2.23 16.63 23.47
N VAL A 346 2.53 15.33 23.49
CA VAL A 346 3.26 14.64 24.56
C VAL A 346 4.75 14.52 24.19
N SER A 347 5.62 15.10 25.02
CA SER A 347 7.07 15.09 24.81
C SER A 347 7.62 13.66 24.75
N GLY A 348 8.44 13.37 23.74
CA GLY A 348 8.98 12.03 23.47
C GLY A 348 8.07 11.13 22.63
N VAL A 349 6.80 11.50 22.40
CA VAL A 349 5.84 10.69 21.63
C VAL A 349 5.55 11.32 20.27
N TYR A 350 5.69 10.52 19.21
CA TYR A 350 5.57 10.89 17.80
C TYR A 350 4.54 9.99 17.10
N ALA A 351 4.01 10.38 15.94
CA ALA A 351 3.10 9.54 15.16
C ALA A 351 3.28 9.72 13.63
N ILE A 352 3.10 8.63 12.87
CA ILE A 352 3.38 8.55 11.42
C ILE A 352 2.39 7.65 10.65
N GLY A 353 2.26 7.88 9.33
CA GLY A 353 1.43 7.09 8.42
C GLY A 353 -0.08 7.35 8.59
N ASP A 354 -0.91 6.33 8.31
CA ASP A 354 -2.37 6.48 8.31
C ASP A 354 -3.00 6.90 9.67
N VAL A 355 -2.23 6.88 10.77
CA VAL A 355 -2.73 7.28 12.10
C VAL A 355 -2.76 8.81 12.28
N ILE A 356 -2.08 9.58 11.41
CA ILE A 356 -2.02 11.04 11.42
C ILE A 356 -2.74 11.66 10.20
N PRO A 357 -2.94 12.99 10.14
CA PRO A 357 -3.42 13.66 8.94
C PRO A 357 -2.49 13.48 7.71
N GLY A 358 -3.12 13.47 6.52
CA GLY A 358 -2.45 13.32 5.23
C GLY A 358 -3.07 12.20 4.37
N PRO A 359 -2.49 11.90 3.19
CA PRO A 359 -2.88 10.73 2.38
C PRO A 359 -2.58 9.41 3.10
N MET A 360 -3.56 8.49 3.15
CA MET A 360 -3.37 7.12 3.64
C MET A 360 -2.74 6.25 2.53
N LEU A 361 -1.44 6.46 2.31
CA LEU A 361 -0.65 5.80 1.26
C LEU A 361 0.62 5.18 1.85
N ALA A 362 1.06 4.06 1.30
CA ALA A 362 2.17 3.28 1.85
C ALA A 362 3.49 4.05 1.84
N HIS A 363 3.86 4.62 0.68
CA HIS A 363 5.07 5.43 0.48
C HIS A 363 5.03 6.73 1.30
N LYS A 364 3.87 7.38 1.45
CA LYS A 364 3.68 8.52 2.37
C LYS A 364 4.08 8.12 3.81
N ALA A 365 3.63 6.95 4.28
CA ALA A 365 4.00 6.47 5.60
C ALA A 365 5.50 6.13 5.71
N GLU A 366 6.14 5.63 4.63
CA GLU A 366 7.58 5.39 4.59
C GLU A 366 8.39 6.71 4.65
N GLU A 367 7.97 7.75 3.92
CA GLU A 367 8.54 9.10 4.01
C GLU A 367 8.39 9.73 5.39
N ASP A 368 7.18 9.69 5.98
CA ASP A 368 6.94 10.12 7.37
C ASP A 368 7.92 9.44 8.34
N GLY A 369 8.12 8.13 8.17
CA GLY A 369 8.98 7.31 9.02
C GLY A 369 10.46 7.65 8.88
N VAL A 370 10.93 7.99 7.67
CA VAL A 370 12.29 8.48 7.46
C VAL A 370 12.48 9.87 8.08
N ALA A 371 11.56 10.80 7.80
CA ALA A 371 11.67 12.20 8.22
C ALA A 371 11.56 12.36 9.76
N CYS A 372 10.61 11.67 10.40
CA CYS A 372 10.47 11.62 11.86
C CYS A 372 11.76 11.15 12.54
N VAL A 373 12.33 10.05 12.04
CA VAL A 373 13.56 9.47 12.60
C VAL A 373 14.78 10.35 12.35
N GLU A 374 14.85 11.07 11.23
CA GLU A 374 15.92 12.04 11.01
C GLU A 374 15.82 13.25 11.95
N PHE A 375 14.61 13.75 12.26
CA PHE A 375 14.45 14.76 13.30
C PHE A 375 14.84 14.25 14.70
N ILE A 376 14.50 13.00 15.05
CA ILE A 376 14.93 12.37 16.32
C ILE A 376 16.46 12.26 16.39
N ALA A 377 17.12 11.94 15.28
CA ALA A 377 18.59 11.88 15.16
C ALA A 377 19.28 13.25 15.02
N GLY A 378 18.56 14.37 15.23
CA GLY A 378 19.13 15.72 15.14
C GLY A 378 19.45 16.20 13.72
N LYS A 379 18.90 15.54 12.70
CA LYS A 379 19.00 15.92 11.28
C LYS A 379 17.74 16.66 10.81
N HIS A 380 17.72 17.02 9.53
CA HIS A 380 16.58 17.64 8.87
C HIS A 380 15.79 16.58 8.10
N GLY A 381 14.67 16.13 8.67
CA GLY A 381 13.67 15.38 7.91
C GLY A 381 12.92 16.30 6.94
N HIS A 382 12.34 15.73 5.87
CA HIS A 382 11.53 16.46 4.90
C HIS A 382 10.42 15.55 4.36
N VAL A 383 9.24 16.14 4.14
CA VAL A 383 8.10 15.57 3.41
C VAL A 383 7.42 16.70 2.63
N ASP A 384 6.80 16.38 1.49
CA ASP A 384 5.98 17.33 0.71
C ASP A 384 4.72 16.60 0.21
N TYR A 385 3.62 16.74 0.97
CA TYR A 385 2.38 16.00 0.71
C TYR A 385 1.65 16.41 -0.58
N ASP A 386 1.98 17.56 -1.19
CA ASP A 386 1.47 17.92 -2.51
C ASP A 386 2.20 17.19 -3.65
N LYS A 387 3.37 16.59 -3.37
CA LYS A 387 4.19 15.84 -4.34
C LYS A 387 4.11 14.31 -4.19
N VAL A 388 3.37 13.81 -3.19
CA VAL A 388 3.11 12.38 -3.00
C VAL A 388 2.20 11.85 -4.12
N PRO A 389 2.64 10.91 -4.98
CA PRO A 389 1.81 10.40 -6.06
C PRO A 389 0.68 9.49 -5.56
N GLY A 390 -0.50 9.59 -6.16
CA GLY A 390 -1.60 8.63 -6.00
C GLY A 390 -1.67 7.69 -7.20
N VAL A 391 -1.92 6.39 -6.99
CA VAL A 391 -2.05 5.38 -8.06
C VAL A 391 -3.21 4.41 -7.77
N VAL A 392 -4.06 4.19 -8.78
CA VAL A 392 -5.12 3.17 -8.83
C VAL A 392 -4.68 2.07 -9.80
N TYR A 393 -4.49 0.85 -9.32
CA TYR A 393 -3.87 -0.24 -10.09
C TYR A 393 -4.90 -1.10 -10.86
N THR A 394 -5.91 -0.44 -11.42
CA THR A 394 -6.85 -1.02 -12.40
C THR A 394 -6.15 -1.26 -13.74
N TYR A 395 -6.91 -1.63 -14.78
CA TYR A 395 -6.40 -1.63 -16.16
C TYR A 395 -7.41 -0.85 -17.01
N PRO A 396 -7.06 0.29 -17.62
CA PRO A 396 -5.81 1.03 -17.41
C PRO A 396 -5.60 1.40 -15.94
N GLU A 397 -4.34 1.61 -15.56
CA GLU A 397 -4.01 2.25 -14.28
C GLU A 397 -4.33 3.74 -14.38
N VAL A 398 -4.52 4.39 -13.23
CA VAL A 398 -4.57 5.86 -13.14
C VAL A 398 -3.56 6.32 -12.10
N ALA A 399 -2.68 7.24 -12.49
CA ALA A 399 -1.68 7.83 -11.61
C ALA A 399 -1.72 9.37 -11.68
N SER A 400 -1.45 10.04 -10.56
CA SER A 400 -1.51 11.50 -10.43
C SER A 400 -0.54 12.05 -9.40
N VAL A 401 0.08 13.20 -9.69
CA VAL A 401 0.91 13.96 -8.74
C VAL A 401 0.63 15.47 -8.90
N GLY A 402 0.73 16.25 -7.83
CA GLY A 402 0.37 17.67 -7.81
C GLY A 402 -1.13 17.92 -7.78
N LYS A 403 -1.55 19.14 -8.13
CA LYS A 403 -2.93 19.60 -8.07
C LYS A 403 -3.78 19.05 -9.23
N THR A 404 -5.07 18.83 -8.97
CA THR A 404 -6.11 18.60 -9.99
C THR A 404 -6.58 19.91 -10.63
N GLU A 405 -7.19 19.83 -11.81
CA GLU A 405 -7.74 21.03 -12.46
C GLU A 405 -8.86 21.69 -11.62
N GLU A 406 -9.61 20.90 -10.84
CA GLU A 406 -10.62 21.41 -9.90
C GLU A 406 -10.00 22.20 -8.73
N GLN A 407 -8.83 21.80 -8.23
CA GLN A 407 -8.13 22.52 -7.16
C GLN A 407 -7.62 23.87 -7.67
N LEU A 408 -6.96 23.91 -8.83
CA LEU A 408 -6.46 25.16 -9.42
C LEU A 408 -7.58 26.17 -9.68
N LYS A 409 -8.74 25.71 -10.21
CA LYS A 409 -9.95 26.53 -10.38
C LYS A 409 -10.49 27.10 -9.06
N LYS A 410 -10.47 26.30 -7.99
CA LYS A 410 -10.94 26.71 -6.66
C LYS A 410 -9.97 27.69 -5.98
N GLU A 411 -8.68 27.53 -6.22
CA GLU A 411 -7.60 28.37 -5.67
C GLU A 411 -7.42 29.67 -6.47
N GLY A 412 -8.00 29.78 -7.67
CA GLY A 412 -7.95 30.97 -8.53
C GLY A 412 -6.65 31.09 -9.33
N VAL A 413 -5.85 30.02 -9.41
CA VAL A 413 -4.58 29.97 -10.14
C VAL A 413 -4.84 30.06 -11.64
N SER A 414 -4.00 30.81 -12.37
CA SER A 414 -4.02 30.83 -13.83
C SER A 414 -3.08 29.75 -14.37
N TYR A 415 -3.62 28.80 -15.14
CA TYR A 415 -2.87 27.64 -15.63
C TYR A 415 -3.14 27.35 -17.11
N ASN A 416 -2.19 26.68 -17.76
CA ASN A 416 -2.30 26.08 -19.08
C ASN A 416 -2.56 24.56 -18.94
N VAL A 417 -3.07 23.91 -20.00
CA VAL A 417 -3.40 22.47 -20.00
C VAL A 417 -2.94 21.80 -21.29
N GLY A 418 -1.89 20.99 -21.21
CA GLY A 418 -1.51 20.08 -22.30
C GLY A 418 -1.99 18.66 -22.09
N LYS A 419 -2.24 17.97 -23.20
CA LYS A 419 -2.82 16.62 -23.23
C LYS A 419 -2.25 15.83 -24.41
N PHE A 420 -2.10 14.52 -24.24
CA PHE A 420 -1.80 13.63 -25.36
C PHE A 420 -2.45 12.24 -25.16
N PRO A 421 -3.22 11.73 -26.14
CA PRO A 421 -3.87 10.42 -26.03
C PRO A 421 -2.93 9.28 -26.43
N PHE A 422 -2.98 8.15 -25.72
CA PHE A 422 -2.19 6.97 -26.09
C PHE A 422 -2.62 6.36 -27.45
N MET A 423 -3.80 6.72 -27.97
CA MET A 423 -4.21 6.46 -29.35
C MET A 423 -3.27 7.05 -30.43
N ALA A 424 -2.51 8.09 -30.11
CA ALA A 424 -1.51 8.69 -30.99
C ALA A 424 -0.06 8.23 -30.67
N ASN A 425 0.15 7.51 -29.57
CA ASN A 425 1.48 7.02 -29.19
C ASN A 425 1.87 5.79 -30.03
N SER A 426 3.02 5.86 -30.71
CA SER A 426 3.50 4.80 -31.60
C SER A 426 3.72 3.47 -30.89
N ARG A 427 4.22 3.48 -29.64
CA ARG A 427 4.42 2.25 -28.85
C ARG A 427 3.09 1.61 -28.47
N ALA A 428 2.17 2.38 -27.91
CA ALA A 428 0.82 1.95 -27.53
C ALA A 428 0.08 1.29 -28.70
N LYS A 429 0.14 1.92 -29.89
CA LYS A 429 -0.43 1.37 -31.13
C LYS A 429 0.25 0.07 -31.59
N ALA A 430 1.56 -0.07 -31.41
CA ALA A 430 2.30 -1.29 -31.79
C ALA A 430 2.04 -2.49 -30.87
N ILE A 431 1.44 -2.29 -29.68
CA ILE A 431 1.08 -3.36 -28.72
C ILE A 431 -0.44 -3.51 -28.52
N ASP A 432 -1.24 -2.98 -29.45
CA ASP A 432 -2.72 -2.92 -29.42
C ASP A 432 -3.34 -2.37 -28.10
N THR A 433 -2.55 -1.62 -27.34
CA THR A 433 -2.86 -1.18 -25.97
C THR A 433 -2.81 0.34 -25.89
N ALA A 434 -3.89 1.00 -26.31
CA ALA A 434 -3.90 2.44 -26.58
C ALA A 434 -5.02 3.24 -25.90
N GLU A 435 -5.76 2.64 -24.95
CA GLU A 435 -6.69 3.39 -24.11
C GLU A 435 -5.95 4.19 -23.04
N GLY A 436 -6.13 5.51 -23.04
CA GLY A 436 -5.50 6.40 -22.08
C GLY A 436 -5.17 7.79 -22.61
N MET A 437 -4.73 8.66 -21.70
CA MET A 437 -4.05 9.93 -22.02
C MET A 437 -3.14 10.38 -20.88
N VAL A 438 -2.15 11.22 -21.22
CA VAL A 438 -1.45 12.10 -20.27
C VAL A 438 -2.13 13.47 -20.28
N LYS A 439 -2.22 14.10 -19.11
CA LYS A 439 -2.65 15.49 -18.89
C LYS A 439 -1.63 16.20 -18.01
N ILE A 440 -1.17 17.37 -18.42
CA ILE A 440 -0.26 18.23 -17.67
C ILE A 440 -0.95 19.57 -17.42
N LEU A 441 -0.80 20.07 -16.19
CA LEU A 441 -1.24 21.37 -15.73
C LEU A 441 0.00 22.17 -15.34
N ALA A 442 0.17 23.36 -15.93
CA ALA A 442 1.31 24.24 -15.64
C ALA A 442 0.85 25.67 -15.36
N ASP A 443 1.59 26.39 -14.53
CA ASP A 443 1.35 27.80 -14.25
C ASP A 443 1.47 28.65 -15.53
N LYS A 444 0.56 29.61 -15.70
CA LYS A 444 0.44 30.33 -16.97
C LYS A 444 1.53 31.38 -17.22
N GLU A 445 2.21 31.86 -16.18
CA GLU A 445 3.24 32.91 -16.29
C GLU A 445 4.66 32.34 -16.24
N THR A 446 4.85 31.24 -15.52
CA THR A 446 6.17 30.62 -15.27
C THR A 446 6.37 29.26 -15.94
N ASP A 447 5.32 28.68 -16.53
CA ASP A 447 5.24 27.31 -17.08
C ASP A 447 5.60 26.19 -16.07
N LYS A 448 5.77 26.51 -14.78
CA LYS A 448 6.03 25.54 -13.71
C LYS A 448 4.91 24.51 -13.65
N ILE A 449 5.24 23.22 -13.66
CA ILE A 449 4.25 22.15 -13.57
C ILE A 449 3.57 22.16 -12.19
N LEU A 450 2.24 22.27 -12.21
CA LEU A 450 1.36 22.29 -11.03
C LEU A 450 0.72 20.93 -10.75
N GLY A 451 0.60 20.07 -11.77
CA GLY A 451 0.14 18.69 -11.61
C GLY A 451 0.15 17.89 -12.92
N VAL A 452 0.33 16.58 -12.80
CA VAL A 452 0.31 15.63 -13.93
C VAL A 452 -0.58 14.46 -13.59
N HIS A 453 -1.44 14.09 -14.54
CA HIS A 453 -2.45 13.05 -14.39
C HIS A 453 -2.41 12.14 -15.61
N ILE A 454 -2.24 10.83 -15.38
CA ILE A 454 -2.02 9.82 -16.41
C ILE A 454 -3.05 8.71 -16.24
N MET A 455 -3.80 8.40 -17.29
CA MET A 455 -4.53 7.14 -17.42
C MET A 455 -3.87 6.30 -18.51
N SER A 456 -3.34 5.14 -18.16
CA SER A 456 -2.79 4.15 -19.09
C SER A 456 -2.39 2.87 -18.33
N PRO A 457 -2.21 1.73 -18.99
CA PRO A 457 -1.40 0.65 -18.44
C PRO A 457 0.01 1.14 -18.09
N ASN A 458 0.54 0.71 -16.95
CA ASN A 458 1.82 1.16 -16.38
C ASN A 458 1.89 2.68 -16.06
N ALA A 459 0.74 3.36 -15.88
CA ALA A 459 0.72 4.75 -15.38
C ALA A 459 1.45 4.90 -14.05
N GLY A 460 1.42 3.88 -13.18
CA GLY A 460 2.14 3.84 -11.91
C GLY A 460 3.67 3.88 -12.05
N GLU A 461 4.21 3.44 -13.19
CA GLU A 461 5.64 3.61 -13.52
C GLU A 461 5.86 5.00 -14.13
N LEU A 462 5.07 5.36 -15.15
CA LEU A 462 5.21 6.59 -15.94
C LEU A 462 5.13 7.87 -15.10
N ILE A 463 4.34 7.88 -14.03
CA ILE A 463 4.16 9.05 -13.16
C ILE A 463 5.47 9.51 -12.49
N HIS A 464 6.47 8.63 -12.32
CA HIS A 464 7.71 8.98 -11.63
C HIS A 464 8.55 10.03 -12.37
N GLU A 465 8.40 10.15 -13.69
CA GLU A 465 9.01 11.23 -14.49
C GLU A 465 8.45 12.59 -14.08
N ALA A 466 7.13 12.68 -13.88
CA ALA A 466 6.45 13.87 -13.40
C ALA A 466 6.70 14.14 -11.90
N VAL A 467 6.78 13.09 -11.07
CA VAL A 467 7.17 13.22 -9.65
C VAL A 467 8.56 13.85 -9.55
N LEU A 468 9.51 13.41 -10.38
CA LEU A 468 10.86 14.00 -10.43
C LEU A 468 10.81 15.46 -10.88
N ALA A 469 10.10 15.78 -11.97
CA ALA A 469 9.98 17.13 -12.50
C ALA A 469 9.37 18.12 -11.48
N ILE A 470 8.25 17.75 -10.83
CA ILE A 470 7.59 18.59 -9.81
C ILE A 470 8.47 18.75 -8.57
N ASN A 471 9.29 17.75 -8.19
CA ASN A 471 10.22 17.91 -7.06
C ASN A 471 11.35 18.93 -7.31
N TYR A 472 11.68 19.20 -8.57
CA TYR A 472 12.63 20.25 -8.97
C TYR A 472 11.95 21.52 -9.51
N ASP A 473 10.64 21.68 -9.29
CA ASP A 473 9.85 22.83 -9.75
C ASP A 473 9.93 23.09 -11.27
N ALA A 474 10.18 22.04 -12.07
CA ALA A 474 10.44 22.15 -13.50
C ALA A 474 9.24 22.64 -14.32
N SER A 475 9.55 23.22 -15.49
CA SER A 475 8.56 23.67 -16.47
C SER A 475 8.06 22.52 -17.36
N SER A 476 6.98 22.77 -18.11
CA SER A 476 6.57 21.85 -19.18
C SER A 476 7.53 21.91 -20.38
N GLU A 477 8.14 23.07 -20.65
CA GLU A 477 9.24 23.20 -21.61
C GLU A 477 10.46 22.32 -21.24
N ASP A 478 10.80 22.19 -19.95
CA ASP A 478 11.91 21.33 -19.50
C ASP A 478 11.67 19.86 -19.88
N ILE A 479 10.50 19.29 -19.54
CA ILE A 479 10.14 17.92 -19.93
C ILE A 479 10.13 17.79 -21.46
N ALA A 480 9.50 18.73 -22.16
CA ALA A 480 9.42 18.71 -23.61
C ALA A 480 10.80 18.77 -24.29
N ARG A 481 11.82 19.38 -23.67
CA ARG A 481 13.20 19.42 -24.16
C ARG A 481 13.99 18.13 -23.89
N VAL A 482 13.60 17.29 -22.94
CA VAL A 482 14.26 16.00 -22.69
C VAL A 482 14.16 15.07 -23.91
N CYS A 483 15.26 14.42 -24.27
CA CYS A 483 15.29 13.39 -25.30
C CYS A 483 14.67 12.09 -24.74
N HIS A 484 13.43 11.82 -25.12
CA HIS A 484 12.74 10.58 -24.78
C HIS A 484 13.08 9.50 -25.81
N ALA A 485 13.18 8.23 -25.37
CA ALA A 485 13.47 7.12 -26.26
C ALA A 485 12.25 6.75 -27.13
N HIS A 486 12.48 6.37 -28.38
CA HIS A 486 11.45 5.96 -29.34
C HIS A 486 11.61 4.48 -29.73
N PRO A 487 10.54 3.67 -29.82
CA PRO A 487 9.16 3.95 -29.42
C PRO A 487 8.88 3.56 -27.95
N THR A 488 8.46 4.51 -27.12
CA THR A 488 8.10 4.30 -25.70
C THR A 488 6.78 4.98 -25.30
N MET A 489 6.23 4.56 -24.15
CA MET A 489 5.02 5.17 -23.59
C MET A 489 5.30 6.59 -23.05
N SER A 490 6.50 6.88 -22.53
CA SER A 490 6.89 8.20 -22.03
C SER A 490 6.85 9.31 -23.10
N GLU A 491 6.91 8.97 -24.40
CA GLU A 491 6.70 9.96 -25.47
C GLU A 491 5.34 10.66 -25.36
N ALA A 492 4.33 10.04 -24.74
CA ALA A 492 3.06 10.70 -24.44
C ALA A 492 3.18 11.81 -23.38
N ILE A 493 4.15 11.73 -22.45
CA ILE A 493 4.43 12.78 -21.48
C ILE A 493 5.12 13.95 -22.20
N LYS A 494 6.13 13.67 -23.03
CA LYS A 494 6.79 14.66 -23.90
C LYS A 494 5.80 15.45 -24.76
N GLU A 495 4.89 14.78 -25.46
CA GLU A 495 3.90 15.45 -26.33
C GLU A 495 2.84 16.20 -25.52
N ALA A 496 2.43 15.71 -24.35
CA ALA A 496 1.53 16.45 -23.46
C ALA A 496 2.22 17.70 -22.88
N ALA A 497 3.53 17.65 -22.63
CA ALA A 497 4.33 18.78 -22.21
C ALA A 497 4.47 19.83 -23.34
N MET A 498 4.78 19.39 -24.57
CA MET A 498 4.73 20.25 -25.76
C MET A 498 3.36 20.92 -25.94
N ALA A 499 2.28 20.19 -25.72
CA ALA A 499 0.91 20.71 -25.74
C ALA A 499 0.54 21.64 -24.56
N THR A 500 1.44 21.88 -23.61
CA THR A 500 1.18 22.73 -22.43
C THR A 500 1.69 24.16 -22.63
N TYR A 501 2.93 24.34 -23.11
CA TYR A 501 3.52 25.67 -23.39
C TYR A 501 3.44 26.12 -24.86
N ASP A 502 3.36 25.19 -25.82
CA ASP A 502 3.33 25.46 -27.26
C ASP A 502 2.39 24.47 -27.99
N LYS A 503 2.90 23.65 -28.92
CA LYS A 503 2.11 22.73 -29.74
C LYS A 503 2.76 21.35 -29.81
N PRO A 504 2.00 20.23 -29.70
CA PRO A 504 2.50 18.89 -29.96
C PRO A 504 2.90 18.70 -31.43
N ILE A 505 3.75 17.71 -31.68
CA ILE A 505 4.22 17.32 -33.02
C ILE A 505 3.31 16.21 -33.59
N HIS A 506 2.76 15.35 -32.73
CA HIS A 506 2.08 14.11 -33.12
C HIS A 506 0.55 14.12 -32.87
N MET A 507 -0.09 15.29 -32.80
CA MET A 507 -1.55 15.46 -32.60
C MET A 507 -2.13 16.62 -33.43
#